data_AF-A0A535P0D0-F1
#
_entry.id   AF-A0A535P0D0-F1
#
_cell.length_a   1.000
_cell.length_b   1.000
_cell.length_c   1.000
_cell.angle_alpha   90.00
_cell.angle_beta   90.00
_cell.angle_gamma   90.00
#
_symmetry.space_group_name_H-M   'P 1'
#
loop_
_entity.id
_entity.type
_entity.pdbx_description
1 polymer ?
#
loop_
_entity_poly.entity_id
_entity_poly.type
_entity_poly.pdbx_seq_one_letter_code
_entity_poly.pdbx_strand_id
1 'polypeptide(L)'
;MIRGQLKGFLALLTAATVLTLATGAAPLIASAKAGIDKFGFVAIRSGVPAGVSHFEVTSPDLQNEHAFSQSEIANIFGCNGGNQAPRLHWSGAPAGTESYAVTMFD
;
A
#
# COMPACT_ATOMS: atom_id res chain seq x y z
N MET A 1 29.97 -35.81 -45.73
CA MET A 1 28.91 -35.71 -44.71
C MET A 1 27.80 -34.83 -45.26
N ILE A 2 26.78 -35.46 -45.84
CA ILE A 2 25.58 -34.80 -46.37
C ILE A 2 24.41 -35.57 -45.77
N ARG A 3 23.54 -34.90 -45.02
CA ARG A 3 22.15 -35.29 -44.79
C ARG A 3 21.43 -34.16 -44.06
N GLY A 4 20.79 -33.30 -44.86
CA GLY A 4 19.66 -32.50 -44.40
C GLY A 4 18.39 -33.36 -44.38
N GLN A 5 17.48 -33.03 -43.46
CA GLN A 5 16.02 -33.20 -43.51
C GLN A 5 15.50 -32.15 -42.51
N LEU A 6 15.29 -30.91 -42.94
CA LEU A 6 13.99 -30.38 -43.36
C LEU A 6 12.85 -30.86 -42.44
N LYS A 7 12.59 -30.12 -41.35
CA LYS A 7 11.31 -30.15 -40.65
C LYS A 7 10.56 -28.88 -41.02
N GLY A 8 9.95 -28.90 -42.20
CA GLY A 8 8.85 -28.01 -42.53
C GLY A 8 7.60 -28.51 -41.83
N PHE A 9 7.15 -27.78 -40.81
CA PHE A 9 5.75 -27.82 -40.43
C PHE A 9 5.15 -26.47 -40.77
N LEU A 10 4.57 -26.45 -41.97
CA LEU A 10 3.61 -25.46 -42.40
C LEU A 10 2.35 -25.70 -41.57
N ALA A 11 2.05 -24.84 -40.61
CA ALA A 11 0.72 -24.75 -40.02
C ALA A 11 0.14 -23.40 -40.44
N LEU A 12 -0.82 -23.49 -41.35
CA LEU A 12 -1.61 -22.40 -41.91
C LEU A 12 -2.26 -21.54 -40.82
N LEU A 13 -2.42 -20.26 -41.19
CA LEU A 13 -3.12 -19.22 -40.46
C LEU A 13 -4.51 -19.64 -39.98
N THR A 14 -4.81 -19.34 -38.71
CA THR A 14 -6.06 -18.67 -38.34
C THR A 14 -5.73 -17.52 -37.40
N ALA A 15 -5.77 -16.30 -37.95
CA ALA A 15 -5.83 -15.09 -37.14
C ALA A 15 -7.22 -15.08 -36.48
N ALA A 16 -7.30 -15.42 -35.20
CA ALA A 16 -8.51 -15.23 -34.41
C ALA A 16 -8.56 -13.76 -33.97
N THR A 17 -9.18 -12.91 -34.77
CA THR A 17 -9.55 -11.55 -34.36
C THR A 17 -10.66 -11.66 -33.32
N VAL A 18 -10.29 -11.64 -32.04
CA VAL A 18 -11.27 -11.48 -30.96
C VAL A 18 -11.62 -9.99 -30.88
N LEU A 19 -12.73 -9.60 -31.50
CA LEU A 19 -13.36 -8.30 -31.27
C LEU A 19 -14.21 -8.42 -29.98
N THR A 20 -13.60 -8.16 -28.83
CA THR A 20 -14.33 -7.96 -27.58
C THR A 20 -15.03 -6.61 -27.62
N LEU A 21 -16.34 -6.59 -27.86
CA LEU A 21 -17.16 -5.44 -27.51
C LEU A 21 -17.16 -5.30 -25.99
N ALA A 22 -16.53 -4.24 -25.50
CA ALA A 22 -16.59 -3.85 -24.11
C ALA A 22 -18.02 -3.39 -23.77
N THR A 23 -18.86 -4.31 -23.32
CA THR A 23 -20.00 -4.00 -22.47
C THR A 23 -19.52 -3.97 -21.02
N GLY A 24 -19.88 -2.89 -20.33
CA GLY A 24 -19.26 -2.45 -19.09
C GLY A 24 -19.38 -3.38 -17.88
N ALA A 25 -18.65 -2.99 -16.84
CA ALA A 25 -18.45 -3.63 -15.55
C ALA A 25 -17.40 -4.75 -15.53
N ALA A 26 -16.12 -4.35 -15.62
CA ALA A 26 -15.05 -5.17 -15.06
C ALA A 26 -15.29 -5.31 -13.54
N PRO A 27 -15.19 -6.52 -12.95
CA PRO A 27 -15.27 -6.67 -11.51
C PRO A 27 -14.02 -6.04 -10.88
N LEU A 28 -14.18 -4.88 -10.26
CA LEU A 28 -13.14 -4.26 -9.42
C LEU A 28 -13.04 -4.99 -8.07
N ILE A 29 -12.75 -6.29 -8.07
CA ILE A 29 -12.24 -6.97 -6.87
C ILE A 29 -11.10 -7.88 -7.27
N ALA A 30 -10.06 -7.30 -7.87
CA ALA A 30 -8.70 -7.73 -7.59
C ALA A 30 -8.19 -6.80 -6.48
N SER A 31 -8.69 -7.02 -5.25
CA SER A 31 -8.12 -6.36 -4.09
C SER A 31 -6.69 -6.83 -3.98
N ALA A 32 -5.75 -5.93 -4.28
CA ALA A 32 -4.33 -6.18 -4.27
C ALA A 32 -3.96 -6.76 -2.91
N LYS A 33 -3.59 -8.05 -2.90
CA LYS A 33 -2.84 -8.66 -1.81
C LYS A 33 -1.41 -8.13 -1.90
N ALA A 34 -1.22 -6.84 -1.68
CA ALA A 34 0.07 -6.22 -1.43
C ALA A 34 0.10 -5.91 0.07
N GLY A 35 1.12 -6.44 0.75
CA GLY A 35 1.33 -6.28 2.18
C GLY A 35 1.15 -4.83 2.62
N ILE A 36 0.34 -4.63 3.65
CA ILE A 36 0.14 -3.32 4.27
C ILE A 36 1.14 -3.23 5.42
N ASP A 37 2.40 -2.98 5.07
CA ASP A 37 3.47 -2.67 6.02
C ASP A 37 3.35 -1.20 6.50
N LYS A 38 2.16 -0.59 6.35
CA LYS A 38 1.95 0.85 6.41
C LYS A 38 1.38 1.27 7.75
N PHE A 39 2.10 2.15 8.44
CA PHE A 39 1.53 3.01 9.48
C PHE A 39 0.14 3.52 9.07
N GLY A 40 -0.88 3.00 9.76
CA GLY A 40 -2.09 3.75 10.06
C GLY A 40 -3.00 4.18 8.90
N PHE A 41 -3.33 3.30 7.96
CA PHE A 41 -4.56 3.53 7.17
C PHE A 41 -5.72 2.68 7.70
N VAL A 42 -6.45 3.23 8.66
CA VAL A 42 -7.83 2.82 8.95
C VAL A 42 -8.71 4.00 8.57
N ALA A 43 -9.64 3.79 7.63
CA ALA A 43 -10.59 4.82 7.25
C ALA A 43 -11.57 5.08 8.42
N ILE A 44 -11.27 6.07 9.28
CA ILE A 44 -12.09 6.40 10.46
C ILE A 44 -13.38 7.18 10.06
N ARG A 45 -13.45 7.75 8.84
CA ARG A 45 -14.56 8.60 8.37
C ARG A 45 -14.92 8.31 6.91
N SER A 46 -16.22 8.18 6.61
CA SER A 46 -16.73 8.26 5.24
C SER A 46 -16.55 9.69 4.71
N GLY A 47 -15.94 9.83 3.52
CA GLY A 47 -15.77 11.13 2.86
C GLY A 47 -14.33 11.54 2.50
N VAL A 48 -13.31 10.72 2.81
CA VAL A 48 -11.98 10.91 2.20
C VAL A 48 -12.05 10.36 0.77
N PRO A 49 -11.83 11.18 -0.28
CA PRO A 49 -11.88 10.70 -1.66
C PRO A 49 -10.87 9.56 -1.88
N ALA A 50 -11.26 8.53 -2.63
CA ALA A 50 -10.40 7.37 -2.91
C ALA A 50 -9.14 7.69 -3.74
N GLY A 51 -8.94 8.94 -4.15
CA GLY A 51 -7.83 9.41 -4.98
C GLY A 51 -7.03 10.57 -4.38
N VAL A 52 -7.10 10.81 -3.07
CA VAL A 52 -6.25 11.83 -2.44
C VAL A 52 -4.80 11.38 -2.48
N SER A 53 -3.89 12.27 -2.85
CA SER A 53 -2.46 12.01 -2.78
C SER A 53 -2.05 11.72 -1.33
N HIS A 54 -1.39 10.58 -1.14
CA HIS A 54 -0.86 10.17 0.16
C HIS A 54 0.60 10.57 0.30
N PHE A 55 1.06 10.62 1.54
CA PHE A 55 2.47 10.76 1.88
C PHE A 55 2.85 9.65 2.87
N GLU A 56 4.13 9.36 2.99
CA GLU A 56 4.60 8.28 3.85
C GLU A 56 4.95 8.80 5.25
N VAL A 57 4.65 7.96 6.25
CA VAL A 57 5.03 8.17 7.65
C VAL A 57 5.76 6.92 8.13
N THR A 58 6.90 7.14 8.78
CA THR A 58 7.74 6.10 9.38
C THR A 58 8.12 6.52 10.78
N SER A 59 8.51 5.54 11.60
CA SER A 59 9.07 5.79 12.92
C SER A 59 10.24 4.85 13.15
N PRO A 60 11.36 5.34 13.71
CA PRO A 60 12.40 4.47 14.24
C PRO A 60 12.01 3.83 15.58
N ASP A 61 10.96 4.34 16.25
CA ASP A 61 10.57 3.93 17.60
C ASP A 61 9.35 3.00 17.60
N LEU A 62 8.50 3.09 16.57
CA LEU A 62 7.31 2.28 16.43
C LEU A 62 7.43 1.25 15.31
N GLN A 63 6.76 0.11 15.48
CA GLN A 63 6.54 -0.87 14.43
C GLN A 63 5.05 -1.21 14.37
N ASN A 64 4.55 -1.37 13.15
CA ASN A 64 3.13 -1.60 12.91
C ASN A 64 2.67 -2.91 13.54
N GLU A 65 1.53 -2.91 14.23
CA GLU A 65 0.97 -4.12 14.90
C GLU A 65 1.88 -4.71 16.00
N HIS A 66 2.89 -3.97 16.45
CA HIS A 66 3.74 -4.34 17.58
C HIS A 66 3.41 -3.52 18.83
N ALA A 67 3.70 -4.10 20.00
CA ALA A 67 3.60 -3.39 21.25
C ALA A 67 4.59 -2.21 21.31
N PHE A 68 4.17 -1.12 21.95
CA PHE A 68 5.04 0.00 22.27
C PHE A 68 6.19 -0.44 23.18
N SER A 69 7.36 0.17 23.00
CA SER A 69 8.49 -0.05 23.89
C SER A 69 8.30 0.73 25.19
N GLN A 70 9.10 0.43 26.22
CA GLN A 70 8.97 1.07 27.53
C GLN A 70 9.15 2.60 27.49
N SER A 71 9.88 3.15 26.52
CA SER A 71 10.03 4.61 26.41
C SER A 71 8.71 5.31 26.09
N GLU A 72 7.87 4.71 25.24
CA GLU A 72 6.61 5.33 24.79
C GLU A 72 5.43 5.04 25.73
N ILE A 73 5.53 3.98 26.57
CA ILE A 73 4.50 3.70 27.57
C ILE A 73 4.40 4.86 28.56
N ALA A 74 3.17 5.22 28.94
CA ALA A 74 2.90 6.28 29.90
C ALA A 74 3.62 6.04 31.24
N ASN A 75 3.92 7.13 31.96
CA ASN A 75 4.50 7.14 33.30
C ASN A 75 3.55 7.73 34.35
N ILE A 76 2.26 7.68 34.03
CA ILE A 76 1.13 8.17 34.82
C ILE A 76 0.05 7.08 34.87
N PHE A 77 -0.98 7.27 35.69
CA PHE A 77 -2.10 6.32 35.85
C PHE A 77 -1.69 4.89 36.25
N GLY A 78 -0.58 4.75 36.98
CA GLY A 78 -0.06 3.46 37.43
C GLY A 78 0.83 2.74 36.40
N CYS A 79 1.03 3.31 35.22
CA CYS A 79 2.08 2.89 34.29
C CYS A 79 3.44 3.47 34.71
N ASN A 80 4.53 2.77 34.39
CA ASN A 80 5.89 3.13 34.80
C ASN A 80 6.85 3.21 33.60
N GLY A 81 6.35 3.59 32.43
CA GLY A 81 7.16 3.77 31.22
C GLY A 81 7.90 5.10 31.18
N GLY A 82 8.35 5.52 30.01
CA GLY A 82 9.07 6.78 29.78
C GLY A 82 8.18 7.97 29.44
N ASN A 83 6.94 7.74 29.00
CA ASN A 83 6.00 8.74 28.48
C ASN A 83 6.61 9.65 27.40
N GLN A 84 7.50 9.09 26.59
CA GLN A 84 8.14 9.80 25.49
C GLN A 84 7.27 9.68 24.24
N ALA A 85 7.03 10.80 23.56
CA ALA A 85 6.36 10.77 22.28
C ALA A 85 7.28 10.07 21.24
N PRO A 86 6.75 9.14 20.43
CA PRO A 86 7.53 8.48 19.40
C PRO A 86 7.97 9.48 18.33
N ARG A 87 9.17 9.28 17.79
CA ARG A 87 9.63 10.09 16.65
C ARG A 87 8.89 9.66 15.39
N LEU A 88 8.40 10.64 14.64
CA LEU A 88 7.75 10.42 13.35
C LEU A 88 8.56 11.14 12.27
N HIS A 89 8.84 10.44 11.18
CA HIS A 89 9.38 11.01 9.96
C HIS A 89 8.36 10.87 8.86
N TRP A 90 8.14 11.93 8.10
CA TRP A 90 7.27 11.90 6.94
C TRP A 90 7.91 12.50 5.70
N SER A 91 7.49 12.01 4.53
CA SER A 91 8.00 12.48 3.24
C SER A 91 6.95 12.31 2.14
N GLY A 92 7.09 13.09 1.05
CA GLY A 92 6.18 13.00 -0.10
C GLY A 92 4.83 13.70 0.12
N ALA A 93 4.79 14.76 0.93
CA ALA A 93 3.57 15.54 1.12
C ALA A 93 3.02 16.09 -0.20
N PRO A 94 1.69 16.08 -0.42
CA PRO A 94 1.09 16.62 -1.63
C PRO A 94 1.44 18.09 -1.86
N ALA A 95 1.51 18.51 -3.13
CA ALA A 95 1.73 19.90 -3.48
C ALA A 95 0.65 20.80 -2.86
N GLY A 96 1.06 21.94 -2.30
CA GLY A 96 0.17 22.87 -1.59
C GLY A 96 -0.12 22.49 -0.13
N THR A 97 0.56 21.50 0.44
CA THR A 97 0.48 21.24 1.88
C THR A 97 1.05 22.44 2.67
N GLU A 98 0.21 23.08 3.48
CA GLU A 98 0.61 24.24 4.29
C GLU A 98 0.93 23.88 5.75
N SER A 99 0.32 22.81 6.26
CA SER A 99 0.49 22.38 7.65
C SER A 99 0.19 20.89 7.82
N TYR A 100 0.56 20.36 8.98
CA TYR A 100 0.29 18.98 9.39
C TYR A 100 -0.45 18.96 10.73
N ALA A 101 -1.26 17.93 10.93
CA ALA A 101 -1.82 17.57 12.23
C ALA A 101 -1.35 16.17 12.60
N VAL A 102 -0.97 15.97 13.86
CA VAL A 102 -0.58 14.66 14.40
C VAL A 102 -1.54 14.31 15.51
N THR A 103 -2.12 13.11 15.44
CA THR A 103 -3.04 12.58 16.43
C THR A 103 -2.65 11.15 16.77
N MET A 104 -2.71 10.81 18.05
CA MET A 104 -2.61 9.43 18.53
C MET A 104 -3.96 9.05 19.13
N PHE A 105 -4.45 7.87 18.81
CA PHE A 105 -5.76 7.38 19.21
C PHE A 105 -5.66 5.90 19.57
N ASP A 106 -6.36 5.51 20.63
CA ASP A 106 -6.59 4.11 21.04
C ASP A 106 -7.96 3.67 20.50
#